data_AF-A0A3T0LVX9-F1
#
_entry.id   AF-A0A3T0LVX9-F1
#
_cell.length_a   1.000
_cell.length_b   1.000
_cell.length_c   1.000
_cell.angle_alpha   90.00
_cell.angle_beta   90.00
_cell.angle_gamma   90.00
#
_symmetry.space_group_name_H-M   'P 1'
#
loop_
_entity.id
_entity.type
_entity.pdbx_description
1 polymer ?
#
loop_
_entity_poly.entity_id
_entity_poly.type
_entity_poly.pdbx_seq_one_letter_code
_entity_poly.pdbx_strand_id
1 'polypeptide(L)'
;MNYLTMICDLRKSRKLVNREKVQYQLIDMLKETNEMFQSIIVVPFIITIGDEWEGLLNYDCNYMKILDFFHKELRSVDFYCGIGIGPISINNFELTVNQLDGPSFYLARDALIDAKNQNLPIVVKTYL
;
A
#
# COMPACT_ATOMS: atom_id res chain seq x y z
N MET A 1 -1.92 13.32 15.38
CA MET A 1 -0.90 13.36 14.31
C MET A 1 -1.44 12.57 13.15
N ASN A 2 -1.28 13.08 11.93
CA ASN A 2 -1.75 12.40 10.74
C ASN A 2 -0.65 11.51 10.16
N TYR A 3 -1.09 10.44 9.51
CA TYR A 3 -0.29 9.51 8.76
C TYR A 3 -0.94 9.26 7.40
N LEU A 4 -0.20 8.60 6.53
CA LEU A 4 -0.69 8.13 5.25
C LEU A 4 -0.61 6.60 5.25
N THR A 5 -1.77 5.94 5.25
CA THR A 5 -1.87 4.50 5.03
C THR A 5 -2.05 4.24 3.54
N MET A 6 -1.24 3.34 3.00
CA MET A 6 -1.28 2.94 1.60
C MET A 6 -1.61 1.46 1.52
N ILE A 7 -2.71 1.11 0.84
CA ILE A 7 -3.10 -0.28 0.58
C ILE A 7 -3.18 -0.48 -0.93
N CYS A 8 -2.49 -1.49 -1.43
CA CYS A 8 -2.43 -1.81 -2.85
C CYS A 8 -2.83 -3.27 -3.10
N ASP A 9 -3.40 -3.55 -4.27
CA ASP A 9 -3.86 -4.89 -4.65
C ASP A 9 -3.69 -5.09 -6.18
N LEU A 10 -3.12 -6.23 -6.58
CA LEU A 10 -2.86 -6.51 -7.99
C LEU A 10 -4.16 -6.67 -8.80
N ARG A 11 -4.20 -6.03 -9.98
CA ARG A 11 -5.35 -6.16 -10.88
C ARG A 11 -5.43 -7.55 -11.48
N LYS A 12 -6.59 -8.20 -11.34
CA LYS A 12 -6.93 -9.48 -11.98
C LYS A 12 -5.89 -10.58 -11.71
N SER A 13 -5.24 -10.57 -10.54
CA SER A 13 -4.16 -11.51 -10.19
C SER A 13 -4.53 -12.99 -10.36
N ARG A 14 -5.79 -13.36 -10.12
CA ARG A 14 -6.32 -14.72 -10.31
C ARG A 14 -6.31 -15.19 -11.78
N LYS A 15 -6.11 -14.29 -12.74
CA LYS A 15 -6.02 -14.59 -14.19
C LYS A 15 -4.58 -14.62 -14.69
N LEU A 16 -3.59 -14.39 -13.82
CA LEU A 16 -2.18 -14.40 -14.20
C LEU A 16 -1.71 -15.84 -14.50
N VAL A 17 -1.13 -16.03 -15.68
CA VAL A 17 -0.57 -17.33 -16.10
C VAL A 17 0.60 -17.75 -15.19
N ASN A 18 1.45 -16.80 -14.79
CA ASN A 18 2.64 -17.05 -13.96
C ASN A 18 2.52 -16.40 -12.57
N ARG A 19 1.44 -16.71 -11.85
CA ARG A 19 1.12 -16.11 -10.55
C ARG A 19 2.24 -16.24 -9.52
N GLU A 20 2.92 -17.38 -9.47
CA GLU A 20 4.06 -17.62 -8.57
C GLU A 20 5.21 -16.64 -8.82
N LYS A 21 5.60 -16.45 -10.08
CA LYS A 21 6.66 -15.50 -10.45
C LYS A 21 6.30 -14.08 -10.00
N VAL A 22 5.06 -13.66 -10.23
CA VAL A 22 4.59 -12.32 -9.83
C VAL A 22 4.59 -12.18 -8.30
N GLN A 23 4.27 -13.26 -7.57
CA GLN A 23 4.35 -13.25 -6.10
C GLN A 23 5.79 -13.01 -5.62
N TYR A 24 6.77 -13.69 -6.20
CA TYR A 24 8.18 -13.46 -5.85
C TYR A 24 8.64 -12.03 -6.21
N GLN A 25 8.21 -11.51 -7.35
CA GLN A 25 8.48 -10.11 -7.73
C GLN A 25 7.87 -9.12 -6.72
N LEU A 26 6.65 -9.36 -6.26
CA LEU A 26 6.03 -8.55 -5.22
C LEU A 26 6.83 -8.61 -3.91
N ILE A 27 7.26 -9.80 -3.49
CA ILE A 27 8.06 -9.96 -2.26
C ILE A 27 9.37 -9.18 -2.35
N ASP A 28 10.10 -9.30 -3.45
CA ASP A 28 11.40 -8.64 -3.61
C ASP A 28 11.25 -7.11 -3.76
N MET A 29 10.23 -6.67 -4.51
CA MET A 29 9.87 -5.25 -4.60
C MET A 29 9.59 -4.64 -3.22
N LEU A 30 8.88 -5.34 -2.33
CA LEU A 30 8.58 -4.82 -0.99
C LEU A 30 9.83 -4.74 -0.10
N LYS A 31 10.76 -5.70 -0.19
CA LYS A 31 12.04 -5.62 0.51
C LYS A 31 12.82 -4.38 0.08
N GLU A 32 12.98 -4.18 -1.23
CA GLU A 32 13.70 -3.03 -1.78
C GLU A 32 13.01 -1.71 -1.41
N THR A 33 11.68 -1.67 -1.44
CA THR A 33 10.91 -0.48 -1.03
C THR A 33 11.18 -0.11 0.42
N ASN A 34 11.12 -1.10 1.31
CA ASN A 34 11.34 -0.89 2.74
C ASN A 34 12.76 -0.42 3.04
N GLU A 35 13.75 -0.85 2.26
CA GLU A 35 15.14 -0.41 2.40
C GLU A 35 15.36 1.01 1.83
N MET A 36 14.93 1.25 0.58
CA MET A 36 15.18 2.52 -0.12
C MET A 36 14.40 3.70 0.45
N PHE A 37 13.17 3.46 0.92
CA PHE A 37 12.27 4.51 1.39
C PHE A 37 12.09 4.52 2.91
N GLN A 38 12.99 3.86 3.66
CA GLN A 38 12.94 3.76 5.12
C GLN A 38 12.76 5.11 5.84
N SER A 39 13.26 6.22 5.28
CA SER A 39 13.16 7.54 5.89
C SER A 39 11.76 8.14 5.88
N ILE A 40 10.87 7.64 5.01
CA ILE A 40 9.48 8.10 4.92
C ILE A 40 8.45 7.04 5.34
N ILE A 41 8.90 5.80 5.55
CA ILE A 41 8.11 4.68 6.04
C ILE A 41 8.11 4.69 7.57
N VAL A 42 6.92 4.73 8.17
CA VAL A 42 6.74 4.63 9.63
C VAL A 42 6.66 3.16 10.05
N VAL A 43 5.87 2.36 9.33
CA VAL A 43 5.82 0.90 9.50
C VAL A 43 5.98 0.24 8.13
N PRO A 44 6.94 -0.71 7.98
CA PRO A 44 7.26 -1.36 6.71
C PRO A 44 6.06 -1.91 5.97
N PHE A 45 6.15 -1.88 4.63
CA PHE A 45 5.18 -2.55 3.80
C PHE A 45 5.28 -4.07 3.94
N ILE A 46 4.14 -4.73 4.05
CA ILE A 46 4.04 -6.19 4.03
C ILE A 46 2.90 -6.65 3.12
N ILE A 47 2.97 -7.90 2.69
CA ILE A 47 1.81 -8.58 2.09
C ILE A 47 0.84 -8.91 3.24
N THR A 48 -0.42 -8.49 3.12
CA THR A 48 -1.45 -8.71 4.14
C THR A 48 -2.23 -9.99 3.84
N ILE A 49 -2.76 -10.11 2.62
CA ILE A 49 -3.47 -11.28 2.15
C ILE A 49 -3.31 -11.46 0.64
N GLY A 50 -2.82 -12.63 0.24
CA GLY A 50 -2.64 -12.97 -1.17
C GLY A 50 -1.69 -12.01 -1.90
N ASP A 51 -2.26 -11.15 -2.72
CA ASP A 51 -1.62 -10.15 -3.57
C ASP A 51 -1.91 -8.70 -3.14
N GLU A 52 -2.48 -8.53 -1.95
CA GLU A 52 -2.64 -7.24 -1.30
C GLU A 52 -1.43 -6.93 -0.40
N TRP A 53 -0.98 -5.68 -0.42
CA TRP A 53 0.05 -5.18 0.47
C TRP A 53 -0.31 -3.83 1.05
N GLU A 54 0.25 -3.54 2.22
CA GLU A 54 -0.08 -2.38 3.01
C GLU A 54 1.17 -1.83 3.68
N GLY A 55 1.22 -0.50 3.89
CA GLY A 55 2.29 0.18 4.63
C GLY A 55 1.80 1.51 5.24
N LEU A 56 2.52 1.98 6.27
CA LEU A 56 2.24 3.25 6.93
C LEU A 56 3.38 4.23 6.68
N LEU A 57 3.06 5.42 6.20
CA LEU A 57 4.02 6.47 5.85
C LEU A 57 3.82 7.73 6.70
N ASN A 58 4.88 8.55 6.74
CA ASN A 58 4.79 9.92 7.22
C ASN A 58 3.79 10.71 6.35
N TYR A 59 2.95 11.54 6.97
CA TYR A 59 1.91 12.30 6.26
C TYR A 59 2.47 13.21 5.15
N ASP A 60 3.53 13.98 5.43
CA ASP A 60 4.11 14.95 4.49
C ASP A 60 5.19 14.33 3.57
N CYS A 61 5.13 13.03 3.30
CA CYS A 61 6.11 12.36 2.44
C CYS A 61 5.77 12.46 0.95
N ASN A 62 6.79 12.29 0.10
CA ASN A 62 6.60 12.13 -1.34
C ASN A 62 6.32 10.66 -1.69
N TYR A 63 5.11 10.18 -1.34
CA TYR A 63 4.67 8.80 -1.58
C TYR A 63 4.61 8.42 -3.07
N MET A 64 4.56 9.40 -3.99
CA MET A 64 4.58 9.14 -5.43
C MET A 64 5.85 8.39 -5.86
N LYS A 65 6.99 8.62 -5.19
CA LYS A 65 8.23 7.87 -5.48
C LYS A 65 8.10 6.37 -5.21
N ILE A 66 7.32 5.99 -4.20
CA ILE A 66 7.04 4.58 -3.88
C ILE A 66 6.14 3.99 -4.96
N LEU A 67 5.09 4.71 -5.38
CA LEU A 67 4.19 4.25 -6.45
C LEU A 67 4.91 4.09 -7.79
N ASP A 68 5.75 5.05 -8.17
CA ASP A 68 6.59 4.97 -9.37
C ASP A 68 7.51 3.75 -9.33
N PHE A 69 8.10 3.48 -8.15
CA PHE A 69 8.92 2.29 -7.93
C PHE A 69 8.10 1.00 -8.06
N PHE A 70 6.92 0.92 -7.45
CA PHE A 70 6.02 -0.23 -7.59
C PHE A 70 5.68 -0.50 -9.05
N HIS A 71 5.31 0.53 -9.82
CA HIS A 71 5.02 0.39 -11.25
C HIS A 71 6.26 -0.09 -12.04
N LYS A 72 7.44 0.42 -11.71
CA LYS A 72 8.69 0.03 -12.36
C LYS A 72 9.08 -1.43 -12.08
N GLU A 73 8.81 -1.98 -10.91
CA GLU A 73 9.16 -3.37 -10.57
C GLU A 73 8.07 -4.37 -10.97
N LEU A 74 6.79 -3.97 -10.92
CA LEU A 74 5.65 -4.82 -11.28
C LEU A 74 5.27 -4.77 -12.76
N ARG A 75 6.08 -4.19 -13.67
CA ARG A 75 5.83 -3.85 -15.09
C ARG A 75 4.80 -4.67 -15.89
N SER A 76 4.71 -5.98 -15.63
CA SER A 76 3.79 -6.90 -16.31
C SER A 76 2.37 -6.95 -15.72
N VAL A 77 2.13 -6.31 -14.57
CA VAL A 77 0.87 -6.36 -13.83
C VAL A 77 0.57 -4.99 -13.21
N ASP A 78 -0.61 -4.46 -13.50
CA ASP A 78 -1.11 -3.26 -12.84
C ASP A 78 -1.65 -3.55 -11.44
N PHE A 79 -1.79 -2.53 -10.61
CA PHE A 79 -2.43 -2.62 -9.30
C PHE A 79 -3.44 -1.47 -9.09
N TYR A 80 -4.31 -1.65 -8.12
CA TYR A 80 -5.11 -0.58 -7.52
C TYR A 80 -4.43 -0.10 -6.25
N CYS A 81 -4.55 1.18 -5.94
CA CYS A 81 -4.03 1.77 -4.72
C CYS A 81 -5.09 2.63 -4.04
N GLY A 82 -5.33 2.37 -2.76
CA GLY A 82 -6.12 3.21 -1.87
C GLY A 82 -5.20 3.91 -0.89
N ILE A 83 -5.31 5.23 -0.80
CA ILE A 83 -4.56 6.04 0.16
C ILE A 83 -5.55 6.68 1.13
N GLY A 84 -5.29 6.49 2.42
CA GLY A 84 -6.03 7.10 3.51
C GLY A 84 -5.12 8.01 4.33
N ILE A 85 -5.51 9.26 4.46
CA ILE A 85 -4.79 10.28 5.22
C ILE A 85 -5.59 10.61 6.47
N GLY A 86 -4.98 10.47 7.64
CA GLY A 86 -5.66 10.78 8.89
C GLY A 86 -4.91 10.27 10.12
N PRO A 87 -5.51 10.38 11.31
CA PRO A 87 -4.91 9.83 12.52
C PRO A 87 -4.89 8.30 12.51
N ILE A 88 -4.11 7.74 13.42
CA ILE A 88 -4.11 6.32 13.80
C ILE A 88 -4.53 6.22 15.26
N SER A 89 -5.20 5.12 15.62
CA SER A 89 -5.65 4.80 16.97
C SER A 89 -4.62 3.97 17.73
N ILE A 90 -3.91 3.07 17.03
CA ILE A 90 -2.85 2.22 17.60
C ILE A 90 -1.50 2.75 17.11
N ASN A 91 -0.66 3.20 18.05
CA ASN A 91 0.63 3.85 17.78
C ASN A 91 1.84 3.07 18.33
N ASN A 92 1.72 1.74 18.45
CA ASN A 92 2.85 0.87 18.74
C ASN A 92 3.53 0.44 17.42
N PHE A 93 4.60 1.14 17.04
CA PHE A 93 5.32 0.90 15.78
C PHE A 93 6.26 -0.31 15.79
N GLU A 94 6.31 -1.07 16.89
CA GLU A 94 6.93 -2.40 16.91
C GLU A 94 6.03 -3.47 16.29
N LEU A 95 4.73 -3.18 16.13
CA LEU A 95 3.76 -4.06 15.49
C LEU A 95 3.88 -4.02 13.97
N THR A 96 3.42 -5.09 13.30
CA THR A 96 3.29 -5.09 11.85
C THR A 96 2.12 -4.21 11.43
N VAL A 97 2.18 -3.62 10.23
CA VAL A 97 1.21 -2.60 9.79
C VAL A 97 -0.24 -3.08 9.81
N ASN A 98 -0.50 -4.36 9.55
CA ASN A 98 -1.83 -4.98 9.59
C ASN A 98 -2.38 -5.18 11.02
N GLN A 99 -1.60 -4.87 12.06
CA GLN A 99 -2.03 -4.87 13.46
C GLN A 99 -2.28 -3.45 13.98
N LEU A 100 -1.95 -2.43 13.19
CA LEU A 100 -2.32 -1.05 13.47
C LEU A 100 -3.77 -0.80 13.09
N ASP A 101 -4.33 0.29 13.60
CA ASP A 101 -5.71 0.65 13.33
C ASP A 101 -5.93 2.16 13.44
N GLY A 102 -7.02 2.65 12.86
CA GLY A 102 -7.50 4.02 12.98
C GLY A 102 -8.01 4.63 11.67
N PRO A 103 -8.45 5.89 11.70
CA PRO A 103 -9.14 6.49 10.55
C PRO A 103 -8.37 6.51 9.23
N SER A 104 -7.04 6.65 9.25
CA SER A 104 -6.23 6.52 8.02
C SER A 104 -6.37 5.13 7.36
N PHE A 105 -6.44 4.06 8.15
CA PHE A 105 -6.62 2.68 7.67
C PHE A 105 -8.00 2.47 7.06
N TYR A 106 -9.06 2.94 7.73
CA TYR A 106 -10.43 2.85 7.21
C TYR A 106 -10.57 3.59 5.88
N LEU A 107 -10.01 4.80 5.80
CA LEU A 107 -10.03 5.61 4.57
C LEU A 107 -9.23 4.97 3.43
N ALA A 108 -8.08 4.36 3.73
CA ALA A 108 -7.27 3.67 2.72
C ALA A 108 -8.00 2.46 2.15
N ARG A 109 -8.67 1.69 3.01
CA ARG A 109 -9.52 0.56 2.61
C ARG A 109 -10.67 1.02 1.73
N ASP A 110 -11.40 2.05 2.15
CA ASP A 110 -12.51 2.61 1.39
C ASP A 110 -12.04 3.19 0.05
N ALA A 111 -10.88 3.82 0.01
CA ALA A 111 -10.26 4.32 -1.22
C ALA A 111 -9.90 3.17 -2.17
N LEU A 112 -9.35 2.07 -1.67
CA LEU A 112 -9.02 0.90 -2.49
C LEU A 112 -10.30 0.27 -3.09
N ILE A 113 -11.38 0.21 -2.32
CA ILE A 113 -12.70 -0.28 -2.78
C ILE A 113 -13.21 0.64 -3.91
N ASP A 114 -13.16 1.96 -3.72
CA ASP A 114 -13.58 2.91 -4.75
C ASP A 114 -12.73 2.82 -6.01
N ALA A 115 -11.41 2.69 -5.87
CA ALA A 115 -10.49 2.50 -6.98
C ALA A 115 -10.87 1.28 -7.82
N LYS A 116 -11.16 0.15 -7.17
CA LYS A 116 -11.62 -1.09 -7.82
C LYS A 116 -12.98 -0.92 -8.50
N ASN A 117 -13.95 -0.32 -7.81
CA ASN A 117 -15.32 -0.15 -8.32
C ASN A 117 -15.38 0.79 -9.53
N GLN A 118 -14.58 1.86 -9.51
CA GLN A 118 -14.54 2.88 -10.57
C GLN A 118 -13.45 2.60 -11.62
N ASN A 119 -12.68 1.52 -11.45
CA ASN A 119 -11.53 1.17 -12.28
C ASN A 119 -10.48 2.31 -12.39
N LEU A 120 -10.29 3.07 -11.30
CA LEU A 120 -9.27 4.10 -11.18
C LEU A 120 -7.98 3.48 -10.63
N PRO A 121 -6.78 3.88 -11.08
CA PRO A 121 -5.53 3.32 -10.56
C PRO A 121 -5.30 3.65 -9.08
N ILE A 122 -5.62 4.88 -8.69
CA ILE A 122 -5.39 5.40 -7.34
C ILE A 122 -6.61 6.21 -6.92
N VAL A 123 -7.02 6.06 -5.66
CA VAL A 123 -7.97 6.96 -4.98
C VAL A 123 -7.33 7.40 -3.66
N VAL A 124 -7.51 8.69 -3.32
CA VAL A 124 -7.01 9.28 -2.08
C VAL A 124 -8.18 9.82 -1.28
N LYS A 125 -8.24 9.49 0.01
CA LYS A 125 -9.24 10.01 0.95
C LYS A 125 -8.55 10.61 2.18
N THR A 126 -9.10 11.70 2.69
CA THR A 126 -8.53 12.45 3.82
C THR A 126 -9.57 12.62 4.92
N TYR A 127 -9.13 12.44 6.16
CA TYR A 127 -9.90 12.68 7.36
C TYR A 127 -10.07 14.19 7.58
N LEU A 128 -11.31 14.65 7.79
CA LEU A 128 -11.65 16.05 8.04
C LEU A 128 -11.35 16.47 9.48
#